data_AF-A0A2Z2PKL8-F1
#
_entry.id   AF-A0A2Z2PKL8-F1
#
_cell.length_a   1.000
_cell.length_b   1.000
_cell.length_c   1.000
_cell.angle_alpha   90.00
_cell.angle_beta   90.00
_cell.angle_gamma   90.00
#
_symmetry.space_group_name_H-M   'P 1'
#
loop_
_entity.id
_entity.type
_entity.pdbx_description
1 polymer ?
#
loop_
_entity_poly.entity_id
_entity_poly.type
_entity_poly.pdbx_seq_one_letter_code
_entity_poly.pdbx_strand_id
1 'polypeptide(L)'
;MNMTIVLRPGSVPLHHLADIYWNNGSAKLDPSFDAAVLKGAARIAEIAAGNAPVYGINTGFGKLASIKIDAADLATLQRNLILSHCCGVGAPLPENVVRLIMALKLISLGRGASGVRIELIRLIEGMLEKGVIPVIPEKGSVGASGDLAPLAHMSATMMGEGEAFYQGVQMPSKDALAKAGLSPVVLAAKEGLALINGTQTSTALALAGLFRAHRAAQSALVTGALSTDAAMGSSAPFHPDIHTLRGHKGQIDAGSALRNLLQGSEIRESHIEGDERVQDPYCIRCQPQVDGACLDLLASVARTLEIEANAVTDNPLVLSDNSVVSGGNFHAEPVAFAADQTALAVCEIGAIAQRRIALLVDPALSYGLPAFLSKKPGLNSGLMIAEVTSAALMSENKQMSHPASVDSTPTSANQEDHVSMACHGARRLLAMTDNLFGILGIEALAAVQGVELRGPLKTSPELEKAAAVLRSAVPVLEDDRYMATDLKAAIEVVASGALVSAISSGILPVLEA
;
A
#
# COMPACT_ATOMS: atom_id res chain seq x y z
N MET A 1 -2.41 23.86 5.06
CA MET A 1 -1.79 23.21 6.23
C MET A 1 -2.31 21.79 6.24
N ASN A 2 -1.44 20.78 6.20
CA ASN A 2 -1.89 19.39 6.28
C ASN A 2 -2.55 19.17 7.64
N MET A 3 -3.71 18.52 7.66
CA MET A 3 -4.43 18.21 8.89
C MET A 3 -3.59 17.22 9.72
N THR A 4 -3.31 17.56 10.99
CA THR A 4 -2.62 16.64 11.90
C THR A 4 -3.62 15.65 12.46
N ILE A 5 -3.41 14.37 12.16
CA ILE A 5 -4.26 13.27 12.63
C ILE A 5 -3.89 12.94 14.08
N VAL A 6 -4.90 12.81 14.94
CA VAL A 6 -4.73 12.37 16.32
C VAL A 6 -4.91 10.86 16.39
N LEU A 7 -3.83 10.16 16.73
CA LEU A 7 -3.76 8.72 16.80
C LEU A 7 -4.12 8.25 18.21
N ARG A 8 -5.02 7.27 18.31
CA ARG A 8 -5.37 6.57 19.54
C ARG A 8 -4.81 5.16 19.48
N PRO A 9 -3.62 4.90 20.05
CA PRO A 9 -2.97 3.59 19.98
C PRO A 9 -3.89 2.41 20.34
N GLY A 10 -3.92 1.39 19.48
CA GLY A 10 -4.77 0.22 19.65
C GLY A 10 -6.14 0.31 18.98
N SER A 11 -6.52 1.48 18.44
CA SER A 11 -7.79 1.69 17.73
C SER A 11 -7.69 2.71 16.59
N VAL A 12 -6.50 2.85 15.99
CA VAL A 12 -6.31 3.70 14.81
C VAL A 12 -6.94 3.02 13.60
N PRO A 13 -7.95 3.64 12.96
CA PRO A 13 -8.61 3.04 11.80
C PRO A 13 -7.76 3.18 10.53
N LEU A 14 -7.93 2.26 9.58
CA LEU A 14 -7.18 2.28 8.31
C LEU A 14 -7.30 3.60 7.53
N HIS A 15 -8.44 4.28 7.55
CA HIS A 15 -8.61 5.53 6.78
C HIS A 15 -7.68 6.65 7.26
N HIS A 16 -7.37 6.72 8.57
CA HIS A 16 -6.36 7.65 9.08
C HIS A 16 -4.97 7.32 8.50
N LEU A 17 -4.61 6.04 8.40
CA LEU A 17 -3.34 5.62 7.80
C LEU A 17 -3.32 5.90 6.29
N ALA A 18 -4.44 5.67 5.59
CA ALA A 18 -4.59 6.03 4.19
C ALA A 18 -4.42 7.54 3.96
N ASP A 19 -4.96 8.38 4.85
CA ASP A 19 -4.78 9.84 4.77
C ASP A 19 -3.33 10.26 4.97
N ILE A 20 -2.59 9.63 5.90
CA ILE A 20 -1.14 9.86 6.06
C ILE A 20 -0.40 9.51 4.77
N TYR A 21 -0.76 8.38 4.15
CA TYR A 21 -0.13 7.89 2.93
C TYR A 21 -0.42 8.74 1.69
N TRP A 22 -1.69 9.09 1.45
CA TRP A 22 -2.09 9.78 0.22
C TRP A 22 -1.88 11.30 0.29
N ASN A 23 -2.05 11.89 1.48
CA ASN A 23 -2.05 13.34 1.64
C ASN A 23 -0.80 13.87 2.38
N ASN A 24 0.20 13.02 2.64
CA ASN A 24 1.36 13.35 3.47
C ASN A 24 0.92 13.98 4.80
N GLY A 25 -0.11 13.40 5.43
CA GLY A 25 -0.65 13.86 6.70
C GLY A 25 0.42 13.83 7.81
N SER A 26 0.35 14.79 8.72
CA SER A 26 1.10 14.71 9.99
C SER A 26 0.30 13.87 10.99
N ALA A 27 0.97 13.30 11.99
CA ALA A 27 0.32 12.53 13.03
C ALA A 27 0.91 12.81 14.41
N LYS A 28 0.06 12.76 15.44
CA LYS A 28 0.44 12.84 16.84
C LYS A 28 -0.40 11.90 17.69
N LEU A 29 0.12 11.47 18.83
CA LEU A 29 -0.64 10.68 19.79
C LEU A 29 -1.67 11.53 20.53
N ASP A 30 -2.80 10.90 20.86
CA ASP A 30 -3.74 11.41 21.85
C ASP A 30 -3.04 11.48 23.22
N PRO A 31 -2.99 12.66 23.89
CA PRO A 31 -2.34 12.82 25.19
C PRO A 31 -2.88 11.88 26.29
N SER A 32 -4.07 11.28 26.11
CA SER A 32 -4.59 10.29 27.06
C SER A 32 -3.69 9.05 27.20
N PHE A 33 -2.78 8.81 26.26
CA PHE A 33 -1.85 7.67 26.28
C PHE A 33 -0.51 7.99 26.96
N ASP A 34 -0.22 9.26 27.25
CA ASP A 34 1.05 9.68 27.89
C ASP A 34 1.28 8.96 29.23
N ALA A 35 0.23 8.78 30.04
CA ALA A 35 0.33 8.13 31.34
C ALA A 35 0.84 6.68 31.24
N ALA A 36 0.42 5.93 30.21
CA ALA A 36 0.88 4.57 29.98
C ALA A 36 2.35 4.53 29.55
N VAL A 37 2.75 5.45 28.66
CA VAL A 37 4.15 5.61 28.22
C VAL A 37 5.06 5.95 29.40
N LEU A 38 4.69 6.96 30.19
CA LEU A 38 5.46 7.38 31.36
C LEU A 38 5.61 6.26 32.39
N LYS A 39 4.54 5.48 32.63
CA LYS A 39 4.59 4.30 33.51
C LYS A 39 5.58 3.25 32.98
N GLY A 40 5.53 2.94 31.69
CA GLY A 40 6.46 2.00 31.05
C GLY A 40 7.91 2.47 31.16
N ALA A 41 8.17 3.75 30.85
CA ALA A 41 9.50 4.35 30.95
C ALA A 41 10.07 4.28 32.37
N ALA A 42 9.25 4.62 33.38
CA ALA A 42 9.65 4.53 34.79
C ALA A 42 10.02 3.10 35.19
N ARG A 43 9.29 2.09 34.68
CA ARG A 43 9.58 0.69 34.96
C ARG A 43 10.92 0.25 34.35
N ILE A 44 11.22 0.64 33.12
CA ILE A 44 12.53 0.34 32.50
C ILE A 44 13.66 1.06 33.22
N ALA A 45 13.46 2.30 33.65
CA ALA A 45 14.47 3.04 34.42
C ALA A 45 14.79 2.37 35.77
N GLU A 46 13.76 1.87 36.48
CA GLU A 46 13.93 1.11 37.72
C GLU A 46 14.77 -0.16 37.49
N ILE A 47 14.47 -0.92 36.43
CA ILE A 47 15.20 -2.14 36.08
C ILE A 47 16.65 -1.84 35.69
N ALA A 48 16.87 -0.78 34.89
CA ALA A 48 18.20 -0.37 34.45
C ALA A 48 19.10 0.07 35.63
N ALA A 49 18.51 0.62 36.68
CA ALA A 49 19.21 0.96 37.92
C ALA A 49 19.46 -0.26 38.84
N GLY A 50 18.80 -1.39 38.57
CA GLY A 50 18.94 -2.64 39.32
C GLY A 50 20.17 -3.46 38.93
N ASN A 51 20.46 -4.49 39.74
CA ASN A 51 21.60 -5.38 39.52
C ASN A 51 21.30 -6.60 38.63
N ALA A 52 20.03 -6.98 38.49
CA ALA A 52 19.61 -8.15 37.72
C ALA A 52 19.79 -7.92 36.21
N PRO A 53 20.36 -8.89 35.47
CA PRO A 53 20.47 -8.79 34.02
C PRO A 53 19.08 -8.93 33.36
N VAL A 54 18.72 -7.98 32.50
CA VAL A 54 17.49 -8.00 31.72
C VAL A 54 17.78 -7.66 30.27
N TYR A 55 17.34 -8.56 29.38
CA TYR A 55 17.61 -8.51 27.94
C TYR A 55 17.30 -7.15 27.33
N GLY A 56 18.27 -6.57 26.61
CA GLY A 56 18.12 -5.31 25.88
C GLY A 56 18.01 -4.06 26.75
N ILE A 57 18.01 -4.19 28.09
CA ILE A 57 17.99 -3.08 29.04
C ILE A 57 19.40 -2.82 29.58
N ASN A 58 20.01 -3.83 30.23
CA ASN A 58 21.38 -3.75 30.79
C ASN A 58 22.27 -4.94 30.38
N THR A 59 21.94 -5.56 29.24
CA THR A 59 22.73 -6.62 28.61
C THR A 59 23.01 -6.30 27.14
N GLY A 60 23.89 -7.08 26.49
CA GLY A 60 24.02 -7.09 25.03
C GLY A 60 22.77 -7.58 24.28
N PHE A 61 22.85 -7.62 22.95
CA PHE A 61 21.74 -7.97 22.04
C PHE A 61 21.97 -9.29 21.31
N GLY A 62 20.90 -9.97 20.89
CA GLY A 62 20.97 -11.24 20.17
C GLY A 62 21.82 -12.28 20.89
N LYS A 63 22.84 -12.83 20.21
CA LYS A 63 23.78 -13.81 20.79
C LYS A 63 24.58 -13.29 21.99
N LEU A 64 24.66 -11.97 22.18
CA LEU A 64 25.37 -11.32 23.29
C LEU A 64 24.46 -11.01 24.49
N ALA A 65 23.23 -11.51 24.50
CA ALA A 65 22.22 -11.29 25.55
C ALA A 65 22.66 -11.67 26.97
N SER A 66 23.64 -12.55 27.13
CA SER A 66 24.14 -13.00 28.44
C SER A 66 25.22 -12.10 29.05
N ILE A 67 25.71 -11.09 28.32
CA ILE A 67 26.76 -10.18 28.79
C ILE A 67 26.12 -8.96 29.42
N LYS A 68 26.36 -8.74 30.72
CA LYS A 68 25.92 -7.54 31.45
C LYS A 68 26.75 -6.33 31.04
N ILE A 69 26.09 -5.18 30.92
CA ILE A 69 26.70 -3.90 30.57
C ILE A 69 26.60 -2.95 31.76
N ASP A 70 27.67 -2.23 32.03
CA ASP A 70 27.71 -1.25 33.12
C ASP A 70 26.84 -0.03 32.80
N ALA A 71 26.25 0.58 33.83
CA ALA A 71 25.33 1.69 33.68
C ALA A 71 25.92 2.89 32.90
N ALA A 72 27.23 3.13 33.04
CA ALA A 72 27.95 4.19 32.34
C ALA A 72 28.04 3.96 30.82
N ASP A 73 27.98 2.71 30.38
CA ASP A 73 28.12 2.33 28.97
C ASP A 73 26.76 2.18 28.26
N LEU A 74 25.63 2.30 28.97
CA LEU A 74 24.30 2.07 28.41
C LEU A 74 23.97 3.01 27.26
N ALA A 75 24.22 4.31 27.38
CA ALA A 75 23.96 5.26 26.30
C ALA A 75 24.81 4.94 25.04
N THR A 76 26.08 4.59 25.26
CA THR A 76 27.00 4.16 24.19
C THR A 76 26.53 2.87 23.54
N LEU A 77 26.05 1.90 24.32
CA LEU A 77 25.48 0.65 23.83
C LEU A 77 24.31 0.90 22.88
N GLN A 78 23.37 1.77 23.25
CA GLN A 78 22.20 2.09 22.40
C GLN A 78 22.63 2.82 21.13
N ARG A 79 23.55 3.78 21.22
CA ARG A 79 24.11 4.46 20.04
C ARG A 79 24.79 3.47 19.09
N ASN A 80 25.63 2.58 19.62
CA ASN A 80 26.35 1.59 18.81
C ASN A 80 25.40 0.57 18.18
N LEU A 81 24.33 0.18 18.87
CA LEU A 81 23.29 -0.66 18.30
C LEU A 81 22.72 -0.02 17.03
N ILE A 82 22.25 1.23 17.12
CA ILE A 82 21.66 1.92 15.97
C ILE A 82 22.66 1.99 14.80
N LEU A 83 23.87 2.50 15.04
CA LEU A 83 24.86 2.70 13.97
C LEU A 83 25.29 1.39 13.31
N SER A 84 25.50 0.33 14.09
CA SER A 84 25.87 -0.98 13.54
C SER A 84 24.74 -1.66 12.77
N HIS A 85 23.49 -1.26 13.01
CA HIS A 85 22.31 -1.81 12.33
C HIS A 85 21.87 -0.97 11.13
N CYS A 86 22.47 0.20 10.90
CA CYS A 86 22.30 1.01 9.67
C CYS A 86 22.94 0.35 8.42
N CYS A 87 22.56 -0.90 8.14
CA CYS A 87 23.08 -1.73 7.06
C CYS A 87 22.09 -1.88 5.90
N GLY A 88 21.02 -1.05 5.87
CA GLY A 88 20.09 -0.99 4.75
C GLY A 88 20.77 -0.49 3.47
N VAL A 89 20.34 -0.98 2.31
CA VAL A 89 20.86 -0.62 0.98
C VAL A 89 19.73 -0.43 -0.03
N GLY A 90 20.07 0.09 -1.22
CA GLY A 90 19.11 0.33 -2.30
C GLY A 90 18.61 1.78 -2.34
N ALA A 91 17.58 2.02 -3.15
CA ALA A 91 16.98 3.35 -3.26
C ALA A 91 16.33 3.79 -1.93
N PRO A 92 16.28 5.09 -1.63
CA PRO A 92 15.46 5.60 -0.54
C PRO A 92 13.98 5.22 -0.72
N LEU A 93 13.32 4.83 0.37
CA LEU A 93 11.88 4.65 0.41
C LEU A 93 11.16 5.97 0.11
N PRO A 94 10.01 5.94 -0.59
CA PRO A 94 9.19 7.13 -0.83
C PRO A 94 8.74 7.82 0.46
N GLU A 95 8.65 9.16 0.45
CA GLU A 95 8.29 9.96 1.64
C GLU A 95 6.99 9.48 2.30
N ASN A 96 5.95 9.21 1.53
CA ASN A 96 4.66 8.76 2.04
C ASN A 96 4.75 7.41 2.79
N VAL A 97 5.64 6.51 2.35
CA VAL A 97 5.94 5.26 3.07
C VAL A 97 6.70 5.55 4.36
N VAL A 98 7.71 6.42 4.33
CA VAL A 98 8.48 6.79 5.53
C VAL A 98 7.58 7.45 6.58
N ARG A 99 6.64 8.31 6.16
CA ARG A 99 5.62 8.90 7.04
C ARG A 99 4.75 7.85 7.71
N LEU A 100 4.32 6.82 6.96
CA LEU A 100 3.61 5.67 7.54
C LEU A 100 4.48 4.93 8.57
N ILE A 101 5.75 4.66 8.28
CA ILE A 101 6.67 3.98 9.21
C ILE A 101 6.73 4.74 10.54
N MET A 102 6.92 6.06 10.48
CA MET A 102 6.97 6.93 11.65
C MET A 102 5.64 6.93 12.41
N ALA A 103 4.50 7.02 11.73
CA ALA A 103 3.19 6.95 12.35
C ALA A 103 2.91 5.60 13.03
N LEU A 104 3.26 4.49 12.38
CA LEU A 104 3.13 3.14 12.95
C LEU A 104 4.04 2.97 14.17
N LYS A 105 5.25 3.55 14.15
CA LYS A 105 6.13 3.55 15.33
C LYS A 105 5.50 4.35 16.48
N LEU A 106 4.91 5.51 16.22
CA LEU A 106 4.15 6.25 17.23
C LEU A 106 3.03 5.41 17.83
N ILE A 107 2.23 4.73 17.00
CA ILE A 107 1.12 3.88 17.46
C ILE A 107 1.65 2.78 18.38
N SER A 108 2.71 2.08 17.96
CA SER A 108 3.29 0.98 18.73
C SER A 108 3.85 1.46 20.07
N LEU A 109 4.66 2.53 20.08
CA LEU A 109 5.26 3.08 21.30
C LEU A 109 4.19 3.67 22.25
N GLY A 110 3.16 4.30 21.68
CA GLY A 110 2.05 4.92 22.40
C GLY A 110 1.20 3.95 23.22
N ARG A 111 1.30 2.64 22.94
CA ARG A 111 0.69 1.59 23.79
C ARG A 111 1.34 1.51 25.18
N GLY A 112 2.51 2.11 25.38
CA GLY A 112 3.21 2.21 26.66
C GLY A 112 3.95 0.95 27.12
N ALA A 113 3.85 -0.16 26.37
CA ALA A 113 4.50 -1.43 26.71
C ALA A 113 5.99 -1.49 26.30
N SER A 114 6.45 -0.57 25.45
CA SER A 114 7.85 -0.53 24.97
C SER A 114 8.81 0.14 25.96
N GLY A 115 8.29 0.88 26.94
CA GLY A 115 9.10 1.50 28.00
C GLY A 115 10.11 2.56 27.55
N VAL A 116 9.78 3.29 26.48
CA VAL A 116 10.57 4.44 25.98
C VAL A 116 10.15 5.72 26.67
N ARG A 117 11.03 6.72 26.72
CA ARG A 117 10.64 8.04 27.24
C ARG A 117 9.75 8.80 26.25
N ILE A 118 8.93 9.70 26.78
CA ILE A 118 7.95 10.48 26.00
C ILE A 118 8.64 11.42 24.98
N GLU A 119 9.87 11.85 25.24
CA GLU A 119 10.66 12.72 24.37
C GLU A 119 10.91 12.09 23.00
N LEU A 120 11.04 10.75 22.93
CA LEU A 120 11.20 10.04 21.65
C LEU A 120 9.93 10.15 20.80
N ILE A 121 8.77 9.97 21.44
CA ILE A 121 7.47 10.13 20.81
C ILE A 121 7.31 11.57 20.31
N ARG A 122 7.58 12.57 21.16
CA ARG A 122 7.48 13.98 20.81
C ARG A 122 8.43 14.37 19.67
N LEU A 123 9.61 13.77 19.59
CA LEU A 123 10.53 13.99 18.48
C LEU A 123 9.97 13.42 17.16
N ILE A 124 9.43 12.21 17.15
CA ILE A 124 8.81 11.64 15.93
C ILE A 124 7.61 12.49 15.48
N GLU A 125 6.76 12.94 16.41
CA GLU A 125 5.65 13.86 16.12
C GLU A 125 6.15 15.18 15.51
N GLY A 126 7.20 15.77 16.10
CA GLY A 126 7.83 16.98 15.59
C GLY A 126 8.43 16.79 14.20
N MET A 127 9.09 15.65 13.93
CA MET A 127 9.64 15.34 12.62
C MET A 127 8.52 15.19 11.57
N LEU A 128 7.42 14.51 11.88
CA LEU A 128 6.24 14.39 10.99
C LEU A 128 5.60 15.75 10.69
N GLU A 129 5.45 16.59 11.72
CA GLU A 129 4.86 17.93 11.61
C GLU A 129 5.73 18.86 10.77
N LYS A 130 7.05 18.86 11.01
CA LYS A 130 7.99 19.76 10.34
C LYS A 130 8.49 19.24 9.00
N GLY A 131 8.20 17.98 8.65
CA GLY A 131 8.63 17.36 7.39
C GLY A 131 10.12 17.02 7.37
N VAL A 132 10.65 16.55 8.49
CA VAL A 132 11.98 15.90 8.53
C VAL A 132 11.78 14.41 8.28
N ILE A 133 12.15 13.96 7.08
CA ILE A 133 11.88 12.61 6.60
C ILE A 133 13.19 11.83 6.52
N PRO A 134 13.41 10.82 7.37
CA PRO A 134 14.62 9.99 7.33
C PRO A 134 14.88 9.39 5.95
N VAL A 135 16.13 9.35 5.51
CA VAL A 135 16.53 8.55 4.34
C VAL A 135 16.62 7.10 4.78
N ILE A 136 15.60 6.30 4.41
CA ILE A 136 15.54 4.87 4.73
C ILE A 136 15.74 4.06 3.45
N PRO A 137 16.84 3.29 3.31
CA PRO A 137 17.02 2.41 2.16
C PRO A 137 15.97 1.28 2.10
N GLU A 138 15.52 0.93 0.90
CA GLU A 138 14.41 0.00 0.70
C GLU A 138 14.72 -1.50 0.97
N LYS A 139 16.00 -1.90 1.11
CA LYS A 139 16.42 -3.31 1.30
C LYS A 139 17.23 -3.49 2.57
N GLY A 140 17.11 -4.68 3.18
CA GLY A 140 17.93 -5.11 4.31
C GLY A 140 17.16 -5.76 5.47
N SER A 141 15.83 -5.65 5.51
CA SER A 141 14.99 -6.36 6.49
C SER A 141 14.59 -7.75 5.99
N VAL A 142 14.62 -8.72 6.90
CA VAL A 142 14.08 -10.08 6.74
C VAL A 142 12.78 -10.28 7.54
N GLY A 143 12.29 -9.26 8.25
CA GLY A 143 11.05 -9.33 9.04
C GLY A 143 11.08 -10.37 10.18
N ALA A 144 12.26 -10.61 10.77
CA ALA A 144 12.49 -11.62 11.82
C ALA A 144 12.52 -10.99 13.19
N SER A 145 13.65 -10.44 13.64
CA SER A 145 13.75 -9.59 14.85
C SER A 145 13.24 -8.17 14.59
N GLY A 146 12.18 -8.04 13.79
CA GLY A 146 11.69 -6.79 13.26
C GLY A 146 12.47 -6.27 12.06
N ASP A 147 12.07 -5.10 11.60
CA ASP A 147 12.64 -4.37 10.48
C ASP A 147 13.90 -3.59 10.89
N LEU A 148 14.87 -4.32 11.45
CA LEU A 148 16.05 -3.78 12.13
C LEU A 148 16.78 -2.71 11.30
N ALA A 149 17.19 -3.06 10.09
CA ALA A 149 17.99 -2.18 9.24
C ALA A 149 17.27 -0.87 8.84
N PRO A 150 16.05 -0.91 8.26
CA PRO A 150 15.36 0.33 7.90
C PRO A 150 14.95 1.16 9.13
N LEU A 151 14.54 0.54 10.24
CA LEU A 151 14.21 1.29 11.46
C LEU A 151 15.45 1.87 12.15
N ALA A 152 16.62 1.26 12.00
CA ALA A 152 17.89 1.83 12.46
C ALA A 152 18.21 3.13 11.71
N HIS A 153 17.98 3.22 10.40
CA HIS A 153 18.16 4.46 9.63
C HIS A 153 17.20 5.59 10.07
N MET A 154 15.94 5.26 10.39
CA MET A 154 15.01 6.20 11.02
C MET A 154 15.55 6.68 12.38
N SER A 155 16.03 5.76 13.21
CA SER A 155 16.55 6.05 14.55
C SER A 155 17.85 6.86 14.52
N ALA A 156 18.72 6.60 13.55
CA ALA A 156 19.93 7.36 13.31
C ALA A 156 19.60 8.83 13.04
N THR A 157 18.57 9.09 12.23
CA THR A 157 18.08 10.46 11.99
C THR A 157 17.69 11.15 13.30
N MET A 158 16.96 10.46 14.18
CA MET A 158 16.58 11.01 15.49
C MET A 158 17.79 11.36 16.37
N MET A 159 18.91 10.65 16.21
CA MET A 159 20.18 10.91 16.90
C MET A 159 21.04 11.98 16.19
N GLY A 160 20.57 12.53 15.07
CA GLY A 160 21.32 13.49 14.25
C GLY A 160 22.37 12.84 13.34
N GLU A 161 22.34 11.52 13.20
CA GLU A 161 23.22 10.71 12.36
C GLU A 161 22.55 10.37 11.02
N GLY A 162 23.34 10.02 10.00
CA GLY A 162 22.82 9.70 8.67
C GLY A 162 22.26 10.93 7.93
N GLU A 163 21.28 10.70 7.07
CA GLU A 163 20.67 11.72 6.21
C GLU A 163 19.15 11.75 6.32
N ALA A 164 18.58 12.93 6.08
CA ALA A 164 17.14 13.15 5.99
C ALA A 164 16.81 14.11 4.85
N PHE A 165 15.62 13.97 4.28
CA PHE A 165 15.00 15.00 3.47
C PHE A 165 14.35 16.05 4.36
N TYR A 166 14.60 17.32 4.05
CA TYR A 166 13.89 18.45 4.62
C TYR A 166 13.56 19.45 3.51
N GLN A 167 12.27 19.78 3.35
CA GLN A 167 11.76 20.63 2.27
C GLN A 167 12.22 20.16 0.87
N GLY A 168 12.21 18.85 0.63
CA GLY A 168 12.61 18.23 -0.63
C GLY A 168 14.12 18.12 -0.88
N VAL A 169 14.96 18.55 0.07
CA VAL A 169 16.43 18.50 -0.05
C VAL A 169 17.00 17.45 0.90
N GLN A 170 17.77 16.50 0.36
CA GLN A 170 18.55 15.54 1.14
C GLN A 170 19.75 16.24 1.79
N MET A 171 19.93 16.07 3.10
CA MET A 171 21.04 16.66 3.85
C MET A 171 21.36 15.84 5.11
N PRO A 172 22.50 16.11 5.80
CA PRO A 172 22.79 15.47 7.07
C PRO A 172 21.64 15.63 8.08
N SER A 173 21.28 14.57 8.78
CA SER A 173 20.13 14.56 9.70
C SER A 173 20.21 15.65 10.78
N LYS A 174 21.42 15.89 11.32
CA LYS A 174 21.66 16.98 12.27
C LYS A 174 21.25 18.35 11.74
N ASP A 175 21.55 18.62 10.47
CA ASP A 175 21.22 19.89 9.82
C ASP A 175 19.72 20.00 9.54
N ALA A 176 19.09 18.90 9.10
CA ALA A 176 17.65 18.82 8.90
C ALA A 176 16.88 19.08 10.20
N LEU A 177 17.26 18.41 11.30
CA LEU A 177 16.68 18.63 12.63
C LEU A 177 16.87 20.08 13.09
N ALA A 178 18.09 20.61 13.00
CA ALA A 178 18.38 21.99 13.42
C ALA A 178 17.55 23.02 12.63
N LYS A 179 17.46 22.87 11.30
CA LYS A 179 16.62 23.74 10.45
C LYS A 179 15.14 23.64 10.77
N ALA A 180 14.67 22.47 11.19
CA ALA A 180 13.29 22.26 11.63
C ALA A 180 13.02 22.75 13.07
N GLY A 181 14.04 23.21 13.81
CA GLY A 181 13.93 23.60 15.21
C GLY A 181 13.81 22.41 16.18
N LEU A 182 14.27 21.23 15.76
CA LEU A 182 14.28 19.99 16.53
C LEU A 182 15.70 19.70 17.04
N SER A 183 15.81 19.00 18.16
CA SER A 183 17.09 18.60 18.75
C SER A 183 17.28 17.08 18.67
N PRO A 184 18.48 16.60 18.31
CA PRO A 184 18.80 15.17 18.38
C PRO A 184 18.62 14.58 19.78
N VAL A 185 18.20 13.32 19.84
CA VAL A 185 18.04 12.59 21.10
C VAL A 185 19.31 11.81 21.47
N VAL A 186 19.60 11.72 22.77
CA VAL A 186 20.54 10.74 23.34
C VAL A 186 19.72 9.60 23.93
N LEU A 187 19.89 8.39 23.40
CA LEU A 187 19.10 7.22 23.78
C LEU A 187 19.47 6.70 25.18
N ALA A 188 18.44 6.33 25.95
CA ALA A 188 18.54 5.68 27.24
C ALA A 188 18.34 4.15 27.11
N ALA A 189 18.48 3.43 28.22
CA ALA A 189 18.32 1.97 28.26
C ALA A 189 17.05 1.50 27.52
N LYS A 190 17.18 0.42 26.73
CA LYS A 190 16.14 -0.17 25.85
C LYS A 190 15.72 0.67 24.64
N GLU A 191 15.90 1.98 24.62
CA GLU A 191 15.29 2.83 23.60
C GLU A 191 15.78 2.55 22.17
N GLY A 192 17.07 2.23 22.00
CA GLY A 192 17.59 1.83 20.69
C GLY A 192 16.90 0.56 20.18
N LEU A 193 16.73 -0.44 21.06
CA LEU A 193 16.05 -1.68 20.73
C LEU A 193 14.55 -1.45 20.44
N ALA A 194 13.84 -0.67 21.26
CA ALA A 194 12.43 -0.37 21.07
C ALA A 194 12.15 0.38 19.74
N LEU A 195 13.10 1.20 19.29
CA LEU A 195 12.98 1.90 18.01
C LEU A 195 13.16 0.97 16.81
N ILE A 196 14.12 0.04 16.87
CA ILE A 196 14.46 -0.81 15.71
C ILE A 196 13.77 -2.17 15.68
N ASN A 197 13.28 -2.64 16.81
CA ASN A 197 12.58 -3.92 16.92
C ASN A 197 11.08 -3.70 16.72
N GLY A 198 10.55 -4.27 15.64
CA GLY A 198 9.13 -4.16 15.27
C GLY A 198 8.90 -4.26 13.76
N THR A 199 7.65 -4.32 13.34
CA THR A 199 7.25 -4.67 11.96
C THR A 199 6.86 -3.45 11.11
N GLN A 200 7.19 -2.23 11.56
CA GLN A 200 6.63 -1.00 11.00
C GLN A 200 7.00 -0.74 9.54
N THR A 201 8.17 -1.18 9.06
CA THR A 201 8.55 -1.00 7.64
C THR A 201 7.80 -1.97 6.75
N SER A 202 7.74 -3.24 7.15
CA SER A 202 6.96 -4.28 6.49
C SER A 202 5.48 -3.90 6.42
N THR A 203 4.90 -3.47 7.55
CA THR A 203 3.49 -3.06 7.65
C THR A 203 3.20 -1.80 6.85
N ALA A 204 4.08 -0.79 6.85
CA ALA A 204 3.90 0.43 6.04
C ALA A 204 3.89 0.11 4.54
N LEU A 205 4.80 -0.75 4.07
CA LEU A 205 4.86 -1.18 2.68
C LEU A 205 3.63 -2.01 2.29
N ALA A 206 3.17 -2.90 3.17
CA ALA A 206 1.99 -3.73 2.92
C ALA A 206 0.72 -2.88 2.88
N LEU A 207 0.58 -1.90 3.79
CA LEU A 207 -0.51 -0.92 3.77
C LEU A 207 -0.48 -0.07 2.50
N ALA A 208 0.69 0.42 2.08
CA ALA A 208 0.83 1.15 0.82
C ALA A 208 0.39 0.28 -0.37
N GLY A 209 0.79 -0.99 -0.41
CA GLY A 209 0.34 -1.97 -1.40
C GLY A 209 -1.19 -2.17 -1.37
N LEU A 210 -1.77 -2.36 -0.19
CA LEU A 210 -3.23 -2.50 0.01
C LEU A 210 -3.99 -1.27 -0.49
N PHE A 211 -3.58 -0.06 -0.10
CA PHE A 211 -4.27 1.17 -0.49
C PHE A 211 -4.22 1.38 -2.02
N ARG A 212 -3.07 1.11 -2.63
CA ARG A 212 -2.89 1.18 -4.08
C ARG A 212 -3.71 0.12 -4.81
N ALA A 213 -3.69 -1.13 -4.32
CA ALA A 213 -4.46 -2.23 -4.89
C ALA A 213 -5.97 -2.01 -4.78
N HIS A 214 -6.47 -1.48 -3.66
CA HIS A 214 -7.87 -1.14 -3.50
C HIS A 214 -8.30 -0.02 -4.46
N ARG A 215 -7.51 1.04 -4.61
CA ARG A 215 -7.75 2.09 -5.62
C ARG A 215 -7.80 1.50 -7.04
N ALA A 216 -6.88 0.59 -7.35
CA ALA A 216 -6.86 -0.11 -8.62
C ALA A 216 -8.10 -1.00 -8.81
N ALA A 217 -8.57 -1.70 -7.77
CA ALA A 217 -9.79 -2.51 -7.83
C ALA A 217 -11.03 -1.64 -8.11
N GLN A 218 -11.14 -0.47 -7.48
CA GLN A 218 -12.21 0.49 -7.78
C GLN A 218 -12.11 1.00 -9.22
N SER A 219 -10.91 1.32 -9.68
CA SER A 219 -10.67 1.75 -11.06
C SER A 219 -11.00 0.65 -12.07
N ALA A 220 -10.70 -0.62 -11.75
CA ALA A 220 -11.00 -1.77 -12.60
C ALA A 220 -12.51 -1.98 -12.80
N LEU A 221 -13.34 -1.66 -11.80
CA LEU A 221 -14.80 -1.66 -11.96
C LEU A 221 -15.26 -0.55 -12.92
N VAL A 222 -14.64 0.63 -12.85
CA VAL A 222 -14.96 1.75 -13.75
C VAL A 222 -14.50 1.47 -15.19
N THR A 223 -13.24 1.06 -15.38
CA THR A 223 -12.71 0.72 -16.70
C THR A 223 -13.38 -0.52 -17.27
N GLY A 224 -13.70 -1.51 -16.44
CA GLY A 224 -14.45 -2.69 -16.81
C GLY A 224 -15.88 -2.40 -17.26
N ALA A 225 -16.58 -1.47 -16.60
CA ALA A 225 -17.88 -0.97 -17.05
C ALA A 225 -17.77 -0.21 -18.39
N LEU A 226 -16.80 0.70 -18.54
CA LEU A 226 -16.54 1.37 -19.83
C LEU A 226 -16.24 0.33 -20.94
N SER A 227 -15.41 -0.67 -20.65
CA SER A 227 -15.06 -1.75 -21.60
C SER A 227 -16.27 -2.59 -21.97
N THR A 228 -17.14 -2.87 -21.00
CA THR A 228 -18.41 -3.58 -21.24
C THR A 228 -19.28 -2.79 -22.20
N ASP A 229 -19.43 -1.49 -21.98
CA ASP A 229 -20.27 -0.64 -22.82
C ASP A 229 -19.66 -0.46 -24.23
N ALA A 230 -18.35 -0.20 -24.33
CA ALA A 230 -17.63 -0.13 -25.59
C ALA A 230 -17.77 -1.40 -26.44
N ALA A 231 -17.70 -2.56 -25.81
CA ALA A 231 -17.89 -3.87 -26.45
C ALA A 231 -19.35 -4.20 -26.77
N MET A 232 -20.31 -3.30 -26.43
CA MET A 232 -21.74 -3.58 -26.46
C MET A 232 -22.06 -4.87 -25.69
N GLY A 233 -21.49 -5.04 -24.50
CA GLY A 233 -21.65 -6.22 -23.67
C GLY A 233 -22.98 -6.24 -22.91
N SER A 234 -23.45 -7.43 -22.53
CA SER A 234 -24.67 -7.59 -21.76
C SER A 234 -24.46 -7.25 -20.27
N SER A 235 -25.43 -6.52 -19.71
CA SER A 235 -25.54 -6.26 -18.26
C SER A 235 -26.27 -7.37 -17.50
N ALA A 236 -26.86 -8.35 -18.19
CA ALA A 236 -27.56 -9.47 -17.55
C ALA A 236 -26.71 -10.26 -16.54
N PRO A 237 -25.40 -10.50 -16.77
CA PRO A 237 -24.53 -11.13 -15.78
C PRO A 237 -24.42 -10.41 -14.44
N PHE A 238 -24.79 -9.12 -14.39
CA PHE A 238 -24.72 -8.31 -13.19
C PHE A 238 -26.03 -8.33 -12.39
N HIS A 239 -27.01 -9.18 -12.74
CA HIS A 239 -28.28 -9.28 -12.02
C HIS A 239 -28.08 -9.60 -10.51
N PRO A 240 -28.81 -8.96 -9.56
CA PRO A 240 -28.50 -9.11 -8.14
C PRO A 240 -28.65 -10.56 -7.67
N ASP A 241 -29.69 -11.25 -8.16
CA ASP A 241 -29.95 -12.65 -7.78
C ASP A 241 -28.81 -13.59 -8.15
N ILE A 242 -28.10 -13.37 -9.27
CA ILE A 242 -26.93 -14.19 -9.64
C ILE A 242 -25.87 -14.13 -8.54
N HIS A 243 -25.67 -12.96 -7.95
CA HIS A 243 -24.65 -12.74 -6.94
C HIS A 243 -25.12 -13.18 -5.55
N THR A 244 -26.36 -12.84 -5.18
CA THR A 244 -26.97 -13.26 -3.91
C THR A 244 -27.10 -14.78 -3.81
N LEU A 245 -27.41 -15.48 -4.91
CA LEU A 245 -27.44 -16.94 -4.96
C LEU A 245 -26.06 -17.59 -4.74
N ARG A 246 -24.96 -16.89 -5.08
CA ARG A 246 -23.60 -17.37 -4.83
C ARG A 246 -23.06 -16.96 -3.44
N GLY A 247 -23.43 -15.77 -2.95
CA GLY A 247 -23.24 -15.36 -1.56
C GLY A 247 -21.90 -14.71 -1.17
N HIS A 248 -20.96 -14.50 -2.09
CA HIS A 248 -19.70 -13.79 -1.81
C HIS A 248 -19.91 -12.27 -1.76
N LYS A 249 -19.51 -11.61 -0.67
CA LYS A 249 -19.71 -10.16 -0.47
C LYS A 249 -19.04 -9.35 -1.57
N GLY A 250 -17.75 -9.56 -1.82
CA GLY A 250 -17.02 -8.83 -2.86
C GLY A 250 -17.64 -9.01 -4.25
N GLN A 251 -18.18 -10.20 -4.56
CA GLN A 251 -18.91 -10.43 -5.81
C GLN A 251 -20.23 -9.66 -5.87
N ILE A 252 -20.98 -9.61 -4.77
CA ILE A 252 -22.22 -8.83 -4.67
C ILE A 252 -21.92 -7.35 -4.86
N ASP A 253 -20.88 -6.84 -4.20
CA ASP A 253 -20.46 -5.45 -4.26
C ASP A 253 -19.98 -5.08 -5.67
N ALA A 254 -19.14 -5.91 -6.31
CA ALA A 254 -18.69 -5.71 -7.69
C ALA A 254 -19.86 -5.74 -8.69
N GLY A 255 -20.78 -6.70 -8.56
CA GLY A 255 -21.97 -6.78 -9.41
C GLY A 255 -22.92 -5.59 -9.23
N SER A 256 -23.07 -5.10 -8.00
CA SER A 256 -23.81 -3.87 -7.71
C SER A 256 -23.17 -2.65 -8.36
N ALA A 257 -21.85 -2.47 -8.19
CA ALA A 257 -21.10 -1.37 -8.76
C ALA A 257 -21.21 -1.34 -10.29
N LEU A 258 -20.95 -2.47 -10.98
CA LEU A 258 -21.02 -2.56 -12.44
C LEU A 258 -22.42 -2.25 -12.98
N ARG A 259 -23.47 -2.74 -12.31
CA ARG A 259 -24.86 -2.44 -12.68
C ARG A 259 -25.16 -0.94 -12.57
N ASN A 260 -24.79 -0.33 -11.46
CA ASN A 260 -25.07 1.09 -11.20
C ASN A 260 -24.24 1.99 -12.12
N LEU A 261 -22.99 1.60 -12.42
CA LEU A 261 -22.14 2.27 -13.38
C LEU A 261 -22.74 2.26 -14.79
N LEU A 262 -23.35 1.15 -15.25
CA LEU A 262 -23.92 1.03 -16.59
C LEU A 262 -25.35 1.57 -16.72
N GLN A 263 -25.98 2.01 -15.63
CA GLN A 263 -27.37 2.41 -15.63
C GLN A 263 -27.62 3.63 -16.52
N GLY A 264 -28.51 3.49 -17.51
CA GLY A 264 -28.87 4.57 -18.43
C GLY A 264 -27.95 4.74 -19.64
N SER A 265 -27.12 3.74 -19.96
CA SER A 265 -26.35 3.73 -21.22
C SER A 265 -27.26 3.52 -22.44
N GLU A 266 -27.23 4.44 -23.40
CA GLU A 266 -27.91 4.28 -24.70
C GLU A 266 -27.25 3.20 -25.55
N ILE A 267 -25.92 3.05 -25.43
CA ILE A 267 -25.18 1.99 -26.10
C ILE A 267 -25.73 0.64 -25.63
N ARG A 268 -25.89 0.44 -24.33
CA ARG A 268 -26.43 -0.80 -23.78
C ARG A 268 -27.83 -1.10 -24.30
N GLU A 269 -28.72 -0.10 -24.31
CA GLU A 269 -30.10 -0.26 -24.76
C GLU A 269 -30.19 -0.57 -26.26
N SER A 270 -29.25 -0.09 -27.07
CA SER A 270 -29.31 -0.23 -28.54
C SER A 270 -29.19 -1.66 -29.05
N HIS A 271 -28.80 -2.62 -28.20
CA HIS A 271 -28.63 -4.02 -28.58
C HIS A 271 -29.27 -5.00 -27.58
N ILE A 272 -30.17 -4.56 -26.69
CA ILE A 272 -30.91 -5.51 -25.84
C ILE A 272 -31.78 -6.43 -26.71
N GLU A 273 -32.41 -5.87 -27.73
CA GLU A 273 -33.18 -6.63 -28.72
C GLU A 273 -32.31 -6.93 -29.95
N GLY A 274 -32.41 -8.16 -30.47
CA GLY A 274 -31.70 -8.54 -31.69
C GLY A 274 -30.19 -8.81 -31.54
N ASP A 275 -29.67 -8.90 -30.31
CA ASP A 275 -28.29 -9.35 -30.09
C ASP A 275 -28.13 -10.81 -30.52
N GLU A 276 -27.30 -11.05 -31.53
CA GLU A 276 -26.98 -12.41 -31.98
C GLU A 276 -26.10 -13.17 -30.97
N ARG A 277 -25.45 -12.46 -30.03
CA ARG A 277 -24.61 -13.08 -29.00
C ARG A 277 -25.48 -13.65 -27.90
N VAL A 278 -25.29 -14.95 -27.63
CA VAL A 278 -25.93 -15.62 -26.48
C VAL A 278 -25.23 -15.29 -25.17
N GLN A 279 -23.89 -15.14 -25.20
CA GLN A 279 -23.06 -14.83 -24.04
C GLN A 279 -21.84 -14.01 -24.43
N ASP A 280 -21.45 -13.09 -23.55
CA ASP A 280 -20.17 -12.38 -23.68
C ASP A 280 -18.97 -13.24 -23.23
N PRO A 281 -17.77 -12.93 -23.73
CA PRO A 281 -16.52 -13.47 -23.21
C PRO A 281 -16.35 -13.25 -21.69
N TYR A 282 -15.59 -14.13 -21.04
CA TYR A 282 -15.50 -14.15 -19.58
C TYR A 282 -14.89 -12.87 -18.99
N CYS A 283 -14.01 -12.18 -19.71
CA CYS A 283 -13.45 -10.92 -19.24
C CYS A 283 -14.51 -9.81 -19.06
N ILE A 284 -15.66 -9.93 -19.74
CA ILE A 284 -16.83 -9.06 -19.56
C ILE A 284 -17.80 -9.70 -18.57
N ARG A 285 -18.17 -10.96 -18.79
CA ARG A 285 -19.25 -11.62 -18.04
C ARG A 285 -18.87 -12.00 -16.60
N CYS A 286 -17.60 -12.32 -16.35
CA CYS A 286 -17.12 -12.83 -15.06
C CYS A 286 -16.47 -11.74 -14.18
N GLN A 287 -16.62 -10.45 -14.52
CA GLN A 287 -16.07 -9.35 -13.73
C GLN A 287 -16.50 -9.41 -12.25
N PRO A 288 -17.80 -9.59 -11.90
CA PRO A 288 -18.20 -9.70 -10.49
C PRO A 288 -17.48 -10.83 -9.75
N GLN A 289 -17.26 -11.97 -10.40
CA GLN A 289 -16.65 -13.14 -9.80
C GLN A 289 -15.15 -12.94 -9.54
N VAL A 290 -14.44 -12.33 -10.49
CA VAL A 290 -12.98 -12.15 -10.42
C VAL A 290 -12.60 -10.93 -9.60
N ASP A 291 -13.14 -9.76 -9.95
CA ASP A 291 -12.87 -8.51 -9.21
C ASP A 291 -13.46 -8.61 -7.79
N GLY A 292 -14.61 -9.28 -7.63
CA GLY A 292 -15.20 -9.54 -6.33
C GLY A 292 -14.38 -10.47 -5.43
N ALA A 293 -13.74 -11.51 -5.98
CA ALA A 293 -12.82 -12.34 -5.22
C ALA A 293 -11.59 -11.55 -4.77
N CYS A 294 -11.10 -10.63 -5.61
CA CYS A 294 -10.00 -9.73 -5.26
C CYS A 294 -10.42 -8.75 -4.15
N LEU A 295 -11.63 -8.19 -4.20
CA LEU A 295 -12.17 -7.33 -3.14
C LEU A 295 -12.28 -8.07 -1.80
N ASP A 296 -12.80 -9.30 -1.78
CA ASP A 296 -12.87 -10.12 -0.56
C ASP A 296 -11.47 -10.39 0.01
N LEU A 297 -10.49 -10.67 -0.85
CA LEU A 297 -9.10 -10.89 -0.45
C LEU A 297 -8.48 -9.64 0.17
N LEU A 298 -8.65 -8.48 -0.48
CA LEU A 298 -8.16 -7.19 0.02
C LEU A 298 -8.82 -6.79 1.34
N ALA A 299 -10.11 -7.09 1.54
CA ALA A 299 -10.79 -6.87 2.81
C ALA A 299 -10.20 -7.76 3.93
N SER A 300 -9.82 -9.00 3.62
CA SER A 300 -9.13 -9.86 4.58
C SER A 300 -7.73 -9.36 4.93
N VAL A 301 -6.99 -8.88 3.93
CA VAL A 301 -5.69 -8.23 4.12
C VAL A 301 -5.83 -6.98 5.00
N ALA A 302 -6.85 -6.15 4.74
CA ALA A 302 -7.13 -4.94 5.49
C ALA A 302 -7.29 -5.21 7.00
N ARG A 303 -8.08 -6.23 7.36
CA ARG A 303 -8.22 -6.67 8.77
C ARG A 303 -6.89 -7.03 9.41
N THR A 304 -6.08 -7.85 8.74
CA THR A 304 -4.77 -8.28 9.25
C THR A 304 -3.85 -7.09 9.47
N LEU A 305 -3.78 -6.17 8.50
CA LEU A 305 -2.89 -5.02 8.57
C LEU A 305 -3.38 -3.94 9.53
N GLU A 306 -4.69 -3.79 9.75
CA GLU A 306 -5.22 -2.89 10.79
C GLU A 306 -4.86 -3.38 12.19
N ILE A 307 -4.95 -4.68 12.43
CA ILE A 307 -4.51 -5.30 13.69
C ILE A 307 -3.02 -5.05 13.90
N GLU A 308 -2.19 -5.34 12.90
CA GLU A 308 -0.74 -5.16 12.98
C GLU A 308 -0.35 -3.69 13.17
N ALA A 309 -1.02 -2.77 12.47
CA ALA A 309 -0.78 -1.34 12.60
C ALA A 309 -1.01 -0.82 14.03
N ASN A 310 -1.88 -1.50 14.79
CA ASN A 310 -2.23 -1.18 16.17
C ASN A 310 -1.49 -2.04 17.22
N ALA A 311 -0.59 -2.91 16.79
CA ALA A 311 0.12 -3.85 17.64
C ALA A 311 1.35 -3.26 18.34
N VAL A 312 1.73 -3.88 19.46
CA VAL A 312 3.04 -3.70 20.07
C VAL A 312 3.96 -4.80 19.57
N THR A 313 4.92 -4.42 18.74
CA THR A 313 5.76 -5.37 17.99
C THR A 313 7.22 -5.32 18.43
N ASP A 314 7.57 -4.52 19.43
CA ASP A 314 8.93 -4.51 19.99
C ASP A 314 9.09 -5.60 21.07
N ASN A 315 10.32 -5.77 21.55
CA ASN A 315 10.69 -6.75 22.57
C ASN A 315 11.91 -6.26 23.37
N PRO A 316 12.01 -6.57 24.68
CA PRO A 316 10.98 -7.16 25.54
C PRO A 316 9.84 -6.19 25.84
N LEU A 317 8.73 -6.71 26.36
CA LEU A 317 7.53 -5.93 26.67
C LEU A 317 7.33 -5.75 28.18
N VAL A 318 6.91 -4.56 28.57
CA VAL A 318 6.36 -4.27 29.91
C VAL A 318 4.89 -4.70 29.93
N LEU A 319 4.57 -5.70 30.75
CA LEU A 319 3.22 -6.26 30.85
C LEU A 319 2.36 -5.50 31.87
N SER A 320 1.06 -5.80 31.90
CA SER A 320 0.08 -5.13 32.77
C SER A 320 0.36 -5.33 34.26
N ASP A 321 1.00 -6.43 34.64
CA ASP A 321 1.47 -6.74 36.00
C ASP A 321 2.86 -6.14 36.32
N ASN A 322 3.41 -5.32 35.42
CA ASN A 322 4.74 -4.70 35.46
C ASN A 322 5.93 -5.68 35.32
N SER A 323 5.68 -6.95 34.97
CA SER A 323 6.75 -7.86 34.55
C SER A 323 7.32 -7.42 33.20
N VAL A 324 8.58 -7.77 32.94
CA VAL A 324 9.24 -7.57 31.64
C VAL A 324 9.52 -8.93 31.04
N VAL A 325 8.90 -9.20 29.90
CA VAL A 325 8.91 -10.52 29.27
C VAL A 325 9.43 -10.43 27.85
N SER A 326 10.33 -11.35 27.50
CA SER A 326 10.77 -11.54 26.12
C SER A 326 9.83 -12.50 25.39
N GLY A 327 9.34 -12.10 24.23
CA GLY A 327 8.54 -12.88 23.30
C GLY A 327 9.00 -12.68 21.85
N GLY A 328 8.09 -12.81 20.90
CA GLY A 328 8.39 -12.81 19.45
C GLY A 328 7.45 -11.94 18.60
N ASN A 329 6.79 -10.92 19.18
CA ASN A 329 5.84 -10.05 18.45
C ASN A 329 6.50 -9.25 17.31
N PHE A 330 7.82 -9.26 17.21
CA PHE A 330 8.57 -8.65 16.13
C PHE A 330 8.55 -9.44 14.82
N HIS A 331 8.05 -10.68 14.84
CA HIS A 331 8.07 -11.58 13.67
C HIS A 331 6.88 -11.27 12.76
N ALA A 332 7.16 -10.78 11.55
CA ALA A 332 6.16 -10.18 10.66
C ALA A 332 5.40 -11.19 9.78
N GLU A 333 5.20 -12.43 10.24
CA GLU A 333 4.57 -13.50 9.43
C GLU A 333 3.15 -13.13 8.94
N PRO A 334 2.27 -12.55 9.78
CA PRO A 334 0.95 -12.13 9.32
C PRO A 334 1.03 -11.08 8.20
N VAL A 335 2.03 -10.19 8.25
CA VAL A 335 2.27 -9.15 7.25
C VAL A 335 2.79 -9.76 5.95
N ALA A 336 3.67 -10.77 6.04
CA ALA A 336 4.18 -11.48 4.86
C ALA A 336 3.03 -12.16 4.09
N PHE A 337 2.14 -12.88 4.79
CA PHE A 337 0.95 -13.47 4.16
C PHE A 337 0.01 -12.43 3.57
N ALA A 338 -0.21 -11.33 4.29
CA ALA A 338 -1.03 -10.21 3.80
C ALA A 338 -0.45 -9.61 2.51
N ALA A 339 0.87 -9.45 2.42
CA ALA A 339 1.54 -8.97 1.22
C ALA A 339 1.42 -9.96 0.04
N ASP A 340 1.61 -11.26 0.30
CA ASP A 340 1.48 -12.31 -0.70
C ASP A 340 0.05 -12.41 -1.25
N GLN A 341 -0.96 -12.30 -0.39
CA GLN A 341 -2.37 -12.24 -0.79
C GLN A 341 -2.68 -10.99 -1.62
N THR A 342 -2.14 -9.82 -1.26
CA THR A 342 -2.29 -8.60 -2.05
C THR A 342 -1.69 -8.76 -3.46
N ALA A 343 -0.55 -9.44 -3.58
CA ALA A 343 0.07 -9.70 -4.86
C ALA A 343 -0.82 -10.54 -5.80
N LEU A 344 -1.55 -11.53 -5.25
CA LEU A 344 -2.53 -12.32 -6.01
C LEU A 344 -3.67 -11.45 -6.54
N ALA A 345 -4.25 -10.60 -5.69
CA ALA A 345 -5.32 -9.68 -6.11
C ALA A 345 -4.85 -8.74 -7.24
N VAL A 346 -3.65 -8.16 -7.10
CA VAL A 346 -3.07 -7.27 -8.12
C VAL A 346 -2.87 -8.00 -9.46
N CYS A 347 -2.42 -9.26 -9.43
CA CYS A 347 -2.27 -10.07 -10.63
C CYS A 347 -3.60 -10.35 -11.33
N GLU A 348 -4.62 -10.79 -10.59
CA GLU A 348 -5.89 -11.21 -11.20
C GLU A 348 -6.71 -10.03 -11.74
N ILE A 349 -6.70 -8.88 -11.04
CA ILE A 349 -7.31 -7.64 -11.56
C ILE A 349 -6.61 -7.24 -12.89
N GLY A 350 -5.28 -7.26 -12.91
CA GLY A 350 -4.52 -6.95 -14.13
C GLY A 350 -4.77 -7.95 -15.26
N ALA A 351 -4.90 -9.23 -14.95
CA ALA A 351 -5.14 -10.29 -15.93
C ALA A 351 -6.51 -10.15 -16.61
N ILE A 352 -7.58 -9.92 -15.84
CA ILE A 352 -8.91 -9.76 -16.42
C ILE A 352 -9.03 -8.44 -17.21
N ALA A 353 -8.45 -7.35 -16.71
CA ALA A 353 -8.40 -6.06 -17.40
C ALA A 353 -7.65 -6.17 -18.74
N GLN A 354 -6.49 -6.83 -18.76
CA GLN A 354 -5.71 -7.02 -19.98
C GLN A 354 -6.50 -7.83 -21.03
N ARG A 355 -7.30 -8.82 -20.62
CA ARG A 355 -8.18 -9.54 -21.54
C ARG A 355 -9.31 -8.67 -22.11
N ARG A 356 -9.82 -7.68 -21.36
CA ARG A 356 -10.77 -6.69 -21.89
C ARG A 356 -10.11 -5.75 -22.89
N ILE A 357 -8.86 -5.33 -22.67
CA ILE A 357 -8.08 -4.56 -23.67
C ILE A 357 -7.95 -5.37 -24.97
N ALA A 358 -7.53 -6.63 -24.87
CA ALA A 358 -7.38 -7.52 -26.03
C ALA A 358 -8.71 -7.72 -26.78
N LEU A 359 -9.83 -7.80 -26.07
CA LEU A 359 -11.17 -7.90 -26.67
C LEU A 359 -11.52 -6.65 -27.47
N LEU A 360 -11.28 -5.46 -26.93
CA LEU A 360 -11.67 -4.19 -27.58
C LEU A 360 -10.88 -3.90 -28.86
N VAL A 361 -9.61 -4.29 -28.91
CA VAL A 361 -8.77 -4.05 -30.10
C VAL A 361 -9.00 -5.07 -31.22
N ASP A 362 -9.64 -6.19 -30.92
CA ASP A 362 -9.91 -7.26 -31.88
C ASP A 362 -11.25 -7.02 -32.61
N PRO A 363 -11.26 -6.77 -33.93
CA PRO A 363 -12.50 -6.55 -34.69
C PRO A 363 -13.42 -7.79 -34.70
N ALA A 364 -12.90 -8.99 -34.44
CA ALA A 364 -13.70 -10.21 -34.38
C ALA A 364 -14.50 -10.33 -33.06
N LEU A 365 -14.08 -9.63 -32.00
CA LEU A 365 -14.65 -9.75 -30.66
C LEU A 365 -15.31 -8.46 -30.15
N SER A 366 -14.93 -7.31 -30.72
CA SER A 366 -15.37 -5.98 -30.29
C SER A 366 -16.69 -5.51 -30.90
N TYR A 367 -17.38 -6.37 -31.65
CA TYR A 367 -18.73 -6.14 -32.19
C TYR A 367 -18.84 -4.85 -33.02
N GLY A 368 -18.07 -4.76 -34.10
CA GLY A 368 -18.16 -3.66 -35.07
C GLY A 368 -17.28 -2.43 -34.76
N LEU A 369 -16.46 -2.48 -33.71
CA LEU A 369 -15.37 -1.50 -33.58
C LEU A 369 -14.30 -1.76 -34.65
N PRO A 370 -13.63 -0.71 -35.15
CA PRO A 370 -12.52 -0.89 -36.08
C PRO A 370 -11.33 -1.54 -35.38
N ALA A 371 -10.54 -2.30 -36.15
CA ALA A 371 -9.33 -2.95 -35.64
C ALA A 371 -8.42 -1.97 -34.91
N PHE A 372 -7.98 -2.35 -33.70
CA PHE A 372 -7.12 -1.55 -32.82
C PHE A 372 -7.69 -0.16 -32.47
N LEU A 373 -9.01 0.03 -32.59
CA LEU A 373 -9.72 1.27 -32.30
C LEU A 373 -9.25 2.46 -33.16
N SER A 374 -8.73 2.16 -34.36
CA SER A 374 -8.24 3.14 -35.33
C SER A 374 -9.35 3.55 -36.31
N LYS A 375 -9.55 4.86 -36.53
CA LYS A 375 -10.51 5.35 -37.55
C LYS A 375 -10.07 5.08 -38.99
N LYS A 376 -8.77 4.84 -39.23
CA LYS A 376 -8.17 4.57 -40.55
C LYS A 376 -7.21 3.37 -40.44
N PRO A 377 -7.73 2.15 -40.20
CA PRO A 377 -6.90 0.97 -40.00
C PRO A 377 -6.03 0.69 -41.23
N GLY A 378 -4.81 0.22 -41.01
CA GLY A 378 -3.81 -0.06 -42.05
C GLY A 378 -2.85 1.11 -42.31
N LEU A 379 -3.34 2.35 -42.32
CA LEU A 379 -2.47 3.54 -42.28
C LEU A 379 -2.08 3.88 -40.84
N ASN A 380 -3.04 3.80 -39.92
CA ASN A 380 -2.84 4.01 -38.49
C ASN A 380 -2.93 2.66 -37.75
N SER A 381 -2.00 2.41 -36.83
CA SER A 381 -1.94 1.23 -35.97
C SER A 381 -2.80 1.38 -34.71
N GLY A 382 -3.24 2.59 -34.36
CA GLY A 382 -4.12 2.84 -33.22
C GLY A 382 -3.50 2.36 -31.91
N LEU A 383 -4.24 1.55 -31.15
CA LEU A 383 -3.83 1.05 -29.84
C LEU A 383 -3.12 -0.31 -29.87
N MET A 384 -2.67 -0.78 -31.05
CA MET A 384 -1.99 -2.08 -31.21
C MET A 384 -0.84 -2.29 -30.22
N ILE A 385 0.09 -1.34 -30.14
CA ILE A 385 1.28 -1.49 -29.27
C ILE A 385 0.99 -1.13 -27.80
N ALA A 386 -0.09 -0.37 -27.54
CA ALA A 386 -0.57 -0.17 -26.18
C ALA A 386 -1.11 -1.48 -25.59
N GLU A 387 -1.82 -2.30 -26.38
CA GLU A 387 -2.23 -3.65 -25.96
C GLU A 387 -1.02 -4.54 -25.62
N VAL A 388 0.01 -4.56 -26.49
CA VAL A 388 1.26 -5.31 -26.22
C VAL A 388 1.93 -4.85 -24.92
N THR A 389 1.95 -3.53 -24.67
CA THR A 389 2.49 -2.97 -23.42
C THR A 389 1.73 -3.49 -22.21
N SER A 390 0.39 -3.48 -22.24
CA SER A 390 -0.43 -4.03 -21.15
C SER A 390 -0.17 -5.52 -20.91
N ALA A 391 0.06 -6.31 -21.98
CA ALA A 391 0.38 -7.73 -21.89
C ALA A 391 1.74 -7.99 -21.21
N ALA A 392 2.74 -7.14 -21.49
CA ALA A 392 4.05 -7.21 -20.86
C ALA A 392 3.96 -6.92 -19.35
N LEU A 393 3.27 -5.85 -18.94
CA LEU A 393 3.06 -5.48 -17.53
C LEU A 393 2.31 -6.58 -16.76
N MET A 394 1.26 -7.14 -17.36
CA MET A 394 0.53 -8.28 -16.80
C MET A 394 1.44 -9.49 -16.60
N SER A 395 2.32 -9.79 -17.57
CA SER A 395 3.25 -10.90 -17.49
C SER A 395 4.31 -10.72 -16.40
N GLU A 396 4.82 -9.51 -16.23
CA GLU A 396 5.79 -9.18 -15.19
C GLU A 396 5.20 -9.40 -13.78
N ASN A 397 3.94 -8.99 -13.57
CA ASN A 397 3.24 -9.22 -12.30
C ASN A 397 3.14 -10.71 -11.95
N LYS A 398 2.95 -11.61 -12.93
CA LYS A 398 2.91 -13.07 -12.68
C LYS A 398 4.22 -13.61 -12.13
N GLN A 399 5.36 -13.03 -12.52
CA GLN A 399 6.66 -13.42 -11.97
C GLN A 399 6.82 -12.89 -10.54
N MET A 400 6.37 -11.65 -10.30
CA MET A 400 6.43 -11.01 -8.98
C MET A 400 5.41 -11.56 -7.96
N SER A 401 4.45 -12.39 -8.38
CA SER A 401 3.48 -13.01 -7.46
C SER A 401 3.99 -14.26 -6.75
N HIS A 402 5.24 -14.68 -7.00
CA HIS A 402 5.84 -15.76 -6.21
C HIS A 402 5.86 -15.35 -4.72
N PRO A 403 5.32 -16.20 -3.81
CA PRO A 403 5.21 -15.85 -2.40
C PRO A 403 6.58 -15.66 -1.78
N ALA A 404 6.78 -14.56 -1.05
CA ALA A 404 8.01 -14.34 -0.29
C ALA A 404 7.94 -14.99 1.09
N SER A 405 6.74 -15.17 1.65
CA SER A 405 6.54 -15.69 3.01
C SER A 405 6.93 -17.16 3.16
N VAL A 406 7.13 -17.88 2.05
CA VAL A 406 7.55 -19.30 2.08
C VAL A 406 9.06 -19.45 2.03
N ASP A 407 9.81 -18.34 1.90
CA ASP A 407 11.26 -18.32 1.97
C ASP A 407 11.73 -17.90 3.37
N SER A 408 12.78 -18.54 3.84
CA SER A 408 13.38 -18.27 5.15
C SER A 408 14.83 -18.74 5.13
N THR A 409 15.73 -17.89 5.63
CA THR A 409 17.15 -18.21 5.76
C THR A 409 17.64 -17.87 7.16
N PRO A 410 18.27 -18.82 7.89
CA PRO A 410 18.81 -18.55 9.21
C PRO A 410 19.87 -17.45 9.20
N THR A 411 19.76 -16.52 10.15
CA THR A 411 20.72 -15.42 10.35
C THR A 411 21.25 -15.40 11.79
N SER A 412 22.20 -14.50 12.08
CA SER A 412 22.72 -14.30 13.45
C SER A 412 23.24 -15.58 14.11
N ALA A 413 23.94 -16.43 13.34
CA ALA A 413 24.47 -17.73 13.77
C ALA A 413 23.38 -18.67 14.34
N ASN A 414 22.25 -18.78 13.65
CA ASN A 414 21.07 -19.58 13.99
C ASN A 414 20.30 -19.10 15.23
N GLN A 415 20.57 -17.90 15.73
CA GLN A 415 19.70 -17.29 16.75
C GLN A 415 18.37 -16.81 16.13
N GLU A 416 18.42 -16.40 14.86
CA GLU A 416 17.26 -16.04 14.04
C GLU A 416 17.11 -17.11 12.96
N ASP A 417 16.63 -18.28 13.37
CA ASP A 417 16.55 -19.50 12.54
C ASP A 417 15.31 -19.58 11.65
N HIS A 418 14.32 -18.73 11.89
CA HIS A 418 13.14 -18.55 11.05
C HIS A 418 12.79 -17.06 10.89
N VAL A 419 12.48 -16.65 9.66
CA VAL A 419 12.20 -15.25 9.28
C VAL A 419 11.00 -15.21 8.33
N SER A 420 10.32 -14.06 8.23
CA SER A 420 9.08 -13.93 7.44
C SER A 420 9.26 -13.40 6.01
N MET A 421 10.39 -12.73 5.74
CA MET A 421 10.63 -11.98 4.50
C MET A 421 9.57 -10.91 4.17
N ALA A 422 8.79 -10.47 5.17
CA ALA A 422 7.65 -9.56 4.99
C ALA A 422 8.04 -8.25 4.28
N CYS A 423 9.19 -7.65 4.62
CA CYS A 423 9.62 -6.38 4.04
C CYS A 423 9.87 -6.49 2.54
N HIS A 424 10.57 -7.54 2.09
CA HIS A 424 10.78 -7.77 0.66
C HIS A 424 9.46 -8.06 -0.04
N GLY A 425 8.62 -8.91 0.57
CA GLY A 425 7.34 -9.28 0.00
C GLY A 425 6.38 -8.11 -0.15
N ALA A 426 6.31 -7.24 0.86
CA ALA A 426 5.49 -6.03 0.83
C ALA A 426 6.04 -4.97 -0.14
N ARG A 427 7.37 -4.79 -0.20
CA ARG A 427 8.01 -3.80 -1.09
C ARG A 427 7.65 -4.02 -2.56
N ARG A 428 7.57 -5.28 -3.01
CA ARG A 428 7.32 -5.60 -4.42
C ARG A 428 5.93 -5.13 -4.89
N LEU A 429 4.99 -4.96 -3.96
CA LEU A 429 3.64 -4.48 -4.26
C LEU A 429 3.63 -3.08 -4.87
N LEU A 430 4.61 -2.23 -4.57
CA LEU A 430 4.71 -0.89 -5.16
C LEU A 430 4.85 -0.97 -6.69
N ALA A 431 5.84 -1.75 -7.17
CA ALA A 431 6.05 -1.97 -8.59
C ALA A 431 4.89 -2.76 -9.24
N MET A 432 4.35 -3.77 -8.56
CA MET A 432 3.21 -4.54 -9.09
C MET A 432 1.96 -3.66 -9.30
N THR A 433 1.73 -2.70 -8.39
CA THR A 433 0.61 -1.77 -8.52
C THR A 433 0.89 -0.64 -9.51
N ASP A 434 2.14 -0.22 -9.72
CA ASP A 434 2.51 0.65 -10.85
C ASP A 434 2.17 -0.02 -12.18
N ASN A 435 2.52 -1.31 -12.33
CA ASN A 435 2.15 -2.12 -13.49
C ASN A 435 0.63 -2.23 -13.66
N LEU A 436 -0.11 -2.41 -12.57
CA LEU A 436 -1.58 -2.47 -12.60
C LEU A 436 -2.21 -1.14 -13.02
N PHE A 437 -1.71 0.00 -12.51
CA PHE A 437 -2.13 1.32 -12.98
C PHE A 437 -1.80 1.52 -14.48
N GLY A 438 -0.67 0.98 -14.93
CA GLY A 438 -0.31 0.81 -16.34
C GLY A 438 -1.40 0.17 -17.18
N ILE A 439 -1.81 -1.04 -16.78
CA ILE A 439 -2.83 -1.84 -17.46
C ILE A 439 -4.18 -1.11 -17.47
N LEU A 440 -4.63 -0.62 -16.31
CA LEU A 440 -5.91 0.06 -16.18
C LEU A 440 -5.96 1.41 -16.91
N GLY A 441 -4.84 2.14 -16.98
CA GLY A 441 -4.74 3.36 -17.78
C GLY A 441 -4.89 3.09 -19.28
N ILE A 442 -4.26 2.01 -19.77
CA ILE A 442 -4.43 1.56 -21.16
C ILE A 442 -5.87 1.10 -21.40
N GLU A 443 -6.47 0.37 -20.45
CA GLU A 443 -7.87 -0.03 -20.52
C GLU A 443 -8.80 1.18 -20.60
N ALA A 444 -8.61 2.18 -19.74
CA ALA A 444 -9.41 3.41 -19.77
C ALA A 444 -9.35 4.09 -21.15
N LEU A 445 -8.16 4.19 -21.75
CA LEU A 445 -7.99 4.74 -23.10
C LEU A 445 -8.72 3.94 -24.16
N ALA A 446 -8.55 2.61 -24.16
CA ALA A 446 -9.21 1.73 -25.12
C ALA A 446 -10.74 1.79 -24.98
N ALA A 447 -11.24 1.75 -23.75
CA ALA A 447 -12.65 1.73 -23.47
C ALA A 447 -13.34 3.06 -23.82
N VAL A 448 -12.75 4.20 -23.45
CA VAL A 448 -13.31 5.53 -23.80
C VAL A 448 -13.26 5.76 -25.32
N GLN A 449 -12.17 5.39 -25.99
CA GLN A 449 -12.10 5.45 -27.46
C GLN A 449 -13.17 4.54 -28.09
N GLY A 450 -13.37 3.34 -27.55
CA GLY A 450 -14.40 2.41 -28.01
C GLY A 450 -15.82 2.95 -27.84
N VAL A 451 -16.14 3.55 -26.68
CA VAL A 451 -17.42 4.23 -26.43
C VAL A 451 -17.66 5.35 -27.46
N GLU A 452 -16.66 6.20 -27.72
CA GLU A 452 -16.80 7.31 -28.68
C GLU A 452 -17.03 6.83 -30.12
N LEU A 453 -16.45 5.68 -30.48
CA LEU A 453 -16.67 5.03 -31.78
C LEU A 453 -18.07 4.41 -31.92
N ARG A 454 -18.88 4.37 -30.85
CA ARG A 454 -20.32 4.03 -30.89
C ARG A 454 -21.23 5.23 -31.19
N GLY A 455 -20.66 6.43 -31.34
CA GLY A 455 -21.43 7.63 -31.68
C GLY A 455 -22.40 7.40 -32.85
N PRO A 456 -23.64 7.95 -32.79
CA PRO A 456 -24.09 8.99 -31.86
C PRO A 456 -24.60 8.48 -30.49
N LEU A 457 -24.55 7.17 -30.22
CA LEU A 457 -25.00 6.60 -28.95
C LEU A 457 -24.10 7.04 -27.80
N LYS A 458 -24.70 7.28 -26.63
CA LYS A 458 -23.99 7.68 -25.41
C LYS A 458 -23.89 6.55 -24.38
N THR A 459 -22.82 6.58 -23.59
CA THR A 459 -22.69 5.73 -22.40
C THR A 459 -23.54 6.27 -21.25
N SER A 460 -23.50 5.63 -20.09
CA SER A 460 -24.26 6.05 -18.91
C SER A 460 -23.73 7.38 -18.31
N PRO A 461 -24.55 8.10 -17.52
CA PRO A 461 -24.12 9.35 -16.90
C PRO A 461 -22.88 9.25 -16.00
N GLU A 462 -22.69 8.13 -15.29
CA GLU A 462 -21.50 7.94 -14.45
C GLU A 462 -20.25 7.65 -15.28
N LEU A 463 -20.38 6.90 -16.37
CA LEU A 463 -19.26 6.59 -17.26
C LEU A 463 -18.89 7.80 -18.14
N GLU A 464 -19.84 8.68 -18.48
CA GLU A 464 -19.52 9.98 -19.11
C GLU A 464 -18.62 10.85 -18.22
N LYS A 465 -18.82 10.86 -16.90
CA LYS A 465 -17.94 11.58 -15.97
C LYS A 465 -16.51 11.01 -15.99
N ALA A 466 -16.39 9.69 -15.95
CA ALA A 466 -15.10 9.01 -16.03
C ALA A 466 -14.39 9.29 -17.37
N ALA A 467 -15.12 9.21 -18.49
CA ALA A 467 -14.62 9.54 -19.82
C ALA A 467 -14.15 11.00 -19.90
N ALA A 468 -14.92 11.95 -19.34
CA ALA A 468 -14.56 13.37 -19.30
C ALA A 468 -13.26 13.62 -18.52
N VAL A 469 -13.07 12.95 -17.37
CA VAL A 469 -11.81 13.04 -16.61
C VAL A 469 -10.64 12.54 -17.45
N LEU A 470 -10.76 11.39 -18.12
CA LEU A 470 -9.70 10.90 -19.00
C LEU A 470 -9.42 11.88 -20.15
N ARG A 471 -10.48 12.41 -20.80
CA ARG A 471 -10.36 13.34 -21.93
C ARG A 471 -9.80 14.70 -21.56
N SER A 472 -9.91 15.11 -20.30
CA SER A 472 -9.21 16.29 -19.78
C SER A 472 -7.68 16.13 -19.77
N ALA A 473 -7.20 14.88 -19.71
CA ALA A 473 -5.77 14.56 -19.68
C ALA A 473 -5.24 14.03 -21.02
N VAL A 474 -6.06 13.32 -21.79
CA VAL A 474 -5.65 12.65 -23.04
C VAL A 474 -6.66 12.91 -24.16
N PRO A 475 -6.28 13.59 -25.27
CA PRO A 475 -7.19 13.85 -26.37
C PRO A 475 -7.60 12.57 -27.12
N VAL A 476 -8.72 12.64 -27.85
CA VAL A 476 -9.20 11.54 -28.73
C VAL A 476 -8.10 11.11 -29.71
N LEU A 477 -7.97 9.81 -29.98
CA LEU A 477 -7.03 9.30 -30.97
C LEU A 477 -7.68 9.33 -32.37
N GLU A 478 -7.35 10.35 -33.16
CA GLU A 478 -7.82 10.51 -34.55
C GLU A 478 -6.88 9.82 -35.55
N ASP A 479 -5.60 10.16 -35.48
CA ASP A 479 -4.50 9.58 -36.25
C ASP A 479 -3.37 9.17 -35.29
N ASP A 480 -2.46 8.30 -35.74
CA ASP A 480 -1.32 7.85 -34.93
C ASP A 480 -0.46 9.04 -34.45
N ARG A 481 -0.05 8.98 -33.19
CA ARG A 481 0.84 9.97 -32.57
C ARG A 481 1.74 9.33 -31.53
N TYR A 482 2.61 10.13 -30.94
CA TYR A 482 3.52 9.67 -29.89
C TYR A 482 2.76 9.25 -28.61
N MET A 483 2.42 7.96 -28.55
CA MET A 483 1.52 7.37 -27.55
C MET A 483 2.05 7.40 -26.12
N ALA A 484 3.37 7.43 -25.91
CA ALA A 484 3.94 7.35 -24.56
C ALA A 484 3.50 8.50 -23.64
N THR A 485 3.24 9.69 -24.19
CA THR A 485 2.74 10.85 -23.41
C THR A 485 1.32 10.58 -22.92
N ASP A 486 0.48 10.04 -23.81
CA ASP A 486 -0.92 9.71 -23.51
C ASP A 486 -1.01 8.57 -22.49
N LEU A 487 -0.22 7.52 -22.65
CA LEU A 487 -0.19 6.41 -21.69
C LEU A 487 0.23 6.90 -20.31
N LYS A 488 1.28 7.73 -20.22
CA LYS A 488 1.71 8.30 -18.94
C LYS A 488 0.59 9.10 -18.28
N ALA A 489 -0.12 9.93 -19.04
CA ALA A 489 -1.22 10.74 -18.52
C ALA A 489 -2.42 9.88 -18.07
N ALA A 490 -2.78 8.84 -18.83
CA ALA A 490 -3.85 7.91 -18.46
C ALA A 490 -3.50 7.11 -17.20
N ILE A 491 -2.24 6.67 -17.06
CA ILE A 491 -1.75 6.00 -15.86
C ILE A 491 -1.88 6.92 -14.65
N GLU A 492 -1.51 8.20 -14.77
CA GLU A 492 -1.63 9.18 -13.68
C GLU A 492 -3.09 9.42 -13.29
N VAL A 493 -4.03 9.47 -14.25
CA VAL A 493 -5.47 9.58 -13.96
C VAL A 493 -5.98 8.44 -13.09
N VAL A 494 -5.51 7.21 -13.32
CA VAL A 494 -5.84 6.05 -12.49
C VAL A 494 -5.09 6.09 -11.15
N ALA A 495 -3.77 6.28 -11.19
CA ALA A 495 -2.90 6.22 -10.02
C ALA A 495 -3.23 7.30 -8.98
N SER A 496 -3.61 8.50 -9.42
CA SER A 496 -4.05 9.61 -8.55
C SER A 496 -5.42 9.40 -7.91
N GLY A 497 -6.23 8.47 -8.45
CA GLY A 497 -7.61 8.24 -8.02
C GLY A 497 -8.64 9.18 -8.68
N ALA A 498 -8.22 10.06 -9.60
CA ALA A 498 -9.11 10.99 -10.28
C ALA A 498 -10.28 10.29 -10.99
N LEU A 499 -10.03 9.13 -11.59
CA LEU A 499 -11.07 8.32 -12.23
C LEU A 499 -12.15 7.84 -11.23
N VAL A 500 -11.72 7.38 -10.05
CA VAL A 500 -12.61 6.90 -8.97
C VAL A 500 -13.40 8.06 -8.37
N SER A 501 -12.75 9.20 -8.13
CA SER A 501 -13.38 10.40 -7.57
C SER A 501 -14.44 11.04 -8.48
N ALA A 502 -14.45 10.70 -9.78
CA ALA A 502 -15.47 11.18 -10.72
C ALA A 502 -16.84 10.50 -10.50
N ILE A 503 -16.85 9.31 -9.91
CA ILE A 503 -18.05 8.50 -9.72
C ILE A 503 -18.79 8.93 -8.46
N SER A 504 -20.13 8.96 -8.54
CA SER A 504 -20.99 9.29 -7.40
C SER A 504 -20.74 8.39 -6.18
N SER A 505 -20.79 8.97 -4.98
CA SER A 505 -20.59 8.25 -3.72
C SER A 505 -21.57 7.09 -3.54
N GLY A 506 -21.10 5.95 -3.04
CA GLY A 506 -21.91 4.77 -2.77
C GLY A 506 -22.07 3.80 -3.93
N ILE A 507 -21.53 4.11 -5.12
CA ILE A 507 -21.51 3.18 -6.26
C ILE A 507 -20.35 2.18 -6.13
N LEU A 508 -19.16 2.67 -5.80
CA LEU A 508 -17.97 1.85 -5.72
C LEU A 508 -17.80 1.29 -4.30
N PRO A 509 -17.33 0.03 -4.15
CA PRO A 509 -17.04 -0.55 -2.85
C PRO A 509 -15.98 0.27 -2.11
N VAL A 510 -16.08 0.31 -0.79
CA VAL A 510 -15.09 0.92 0.09
C VAL A 510 -14.32 -0.16 0.83
N LEU A 511 -13.09 0.16 1.23
CA LEU A 511 -12.27 -0.75 2.00
C LEU A 511 -12.80 -0.76 3.45
N GLU A 512 -13.67 -1.72 3.74
CA GLU A 512 -14.13 -2.02 5.09
C GLU A 512 -13.03 -2.81 5.82
N ALA A 513 -12.70 -2.40 7.04
CA ALA A 513 -11.86 -3.18 7.94
C ALA A 513 -12.76 -4.05 8.82
#